data_AF-A0AAD6HAJ9-F1
#
_entry.id   AF-A0AAD6HAJ9-F1
#
_cell.length_a   1.000
_cell.length_b   1.000
_cell.length_c   1.000
_cell.angle_alpha   90.00
_cell.angle_beta   90.00
_cell.angle_gamma   90.00
#
_symmetry.space_group_name_H-M   'P 1'
#
loop_
_entity.id
_entity.type
_entity.pdbx_description
1 polymer ?
#
loop_
_entity_poly.entity_id
_entity_poly.type
_entity_poly.pdbx_seq_one_letter_code
_entity_poly.pdbx_strand_id
1 'polypeptide(L)'
;MEPAYSKVPLHENDEESTGGTAKPSILRAKYPLSWFIGVYLATVFLAAFLIVSNSSKISGQCQTPSEMYLPVIIPRIPTRFHGSPHFEANGTAWREAVEPSAEWPESKAYFGDSGTKIDDAWNHLIRPRYFSVSENEAKQAWGAEYTKYRDPLFGGYTAGYI
;
A
#
# COMPACT_ATOMS: atom_id res chain seq x y z
N MET A 1 -83.50 19.24 40.13
CA MET A 1 -83.20 18.69 38.80
C MET A 1 -83.74 17.28 38.79
N GLU A 2 -84.77 17.12 37.97
CA GLU A 2 -85.64 15.97 37.75
C GLU A 2 -84.96 14.92 36.81
N PRO A 3 -85.59 13.80 36.42
CA PRO A 3 -85.18 12.46 36.87
C PRO A 3 -84.73 11.51 35.74
N ALA A 4 -84.47 10.27 36.13
CA ALA A 4 -84.08 9.12 35.32
C ALA A 4 -85.01 8.80 34.13
N TYR A 5 -84.48 8.24 33.04
CA TYR A 5 -85.17 7.24 32.23
C TYR A 5 -84.21 6.34 31.43
N SER A 6 -84.49 5.04 31.54
CA SER A 6 -84.01 3.91 30.75
C SER A 6 -84.72 3.86 29.38
N LYS A 7 -84.06 3.35 28.32
CA LYS A 7 -84.69 2.45 27.33
C LYS A 7 -83.67 1.85 26.35
N VAL A 8 -83.85 0.55 26.11
CA VAL A 8 -83.18 -0.32 25.14
C VAL A 8 -83.99 -0.30 23.80
N PRO A 9 -83.63 -1.09 22.76
CA PRO A 9 -83.43 -0.67 21.38
C PRO A 9 -84.68 -0.87 20.49
N LEU A 10 -84.60 -0.49 19.20
CA LEU A 10 -85.07 -1.28 18.04
C LEU A 10 -85.20 -0.42 16.79
N HIS A 11 -84.65 -0.95 15.69
CA HIS A 11 -85.18 -0.93 14.32
C HIS A 11 -85.34 0.48 13.67
N GLU A 12 -84.91 0.74 12.44
CA GLU A 12 -85.49 0.09 11.27
C GLU A 12 -84.93 0.77 10.00
N ASN A 13 -84.54 -0.04 9.01
CA ASN A 13 -84.60 0.15 7.55
C ASN A 13 -83.79 1.29 6.88
N ASP A 14 -83.36 1.18 5.63
CA ASP A 14 -83.19 0.11 4.64
C ASP A 14 -82.39 0.73 3.48
N GLU A 15 -81.99 -0.10 2.53
CA GLU A 15 -81.62 0.23 1.15
C GLU A 15 -80.24 0.89 0.96
N GLU A 16 -79.40 0.54 -0.01
CA GLU A 16 -79.39 -0.47 -1.06
C GLU A 16 -78.03 -0.24 -1.76
N SER A 17 -77.29 -1.30 -2.07
CA SER A 17 -76.82 -1.54 -3.45
C SER A 17 -75.81 -2.70 -3.51
N THR A 18 -76.39 -3.84 -3.82
CA THR A 18 -76.03 -4.77 -4.90
C THR A 18 -74.59 -5.30 -5.08
N GLY A 19 -74.54 -6.64 -5.18
CA GLY A 19 -73.59 -7.40 -6.02
C GLY A 19 -72.32 -7.84 -5.29
N GLY A 20 -72.21 -9.06 -4.73
CA GLY A 20 -72.38 -10.33 -5.45
C GLY A 20 -71.33 -10.42 -6.56
N THR A 21 -70.16 -11.05 -6.39
CA THR A 21 -70.03 -12.51 -6.41
C THR A 21 -68.55 -12.89 -6.29
N ALA A 22 -68.32 -14.06 -5.70
CA ALA A 22 -67.07 -14.76 -5.45
C ALA A 22 -65.88 -14.49 -6.40
N LYS A 23 -64.67 -14.37 -5.82
CA LYS A 23 -63.43 -14.85 -6.43
C LYS A 23 -62.41 -15.31 -5.36
N PRO A 24 -61.57 -16.29 -5.71
CA PRO A 24 -61.16 -17.36 -4.82
C PRO A 24 -59.94 -17.01 -3.96
N SER A 25 -59.90 -17.66 -2.80
CA SER A 25 -58.70 -17.91 -2.01
C SER A 25 -57.64 -18.61 -2.87
N ILE A 26 -56.71 -17.86 -3.46
CA ILE A 26 -55.60 -18.41 -4.23
C ILE A 26 -54.29 -17.70 -3.81
N LEU A 27 -53.49 -18.52 -3.11
CA LEU A 27 -52.03 -18.55 -3.08
C LEU A 27 -51.31 -17.46 -2.28
N ARG A 28 -51.10 -17.76 -0.99
CA ARG A 28 -49.81 -17.48 -0.33
C ARG A 28 -48.69 -18.07 -1.19
N ALA A 29 -48.14 -17.29 -2.11
CA ALA A 29 -46.84 -17.59 -2.72
C ALA A 29 -45.76 -17.34 -1.66
N LYS A 30 -45.49 -18.34 -0.82
CA LYS A 30 -44.37 -18.33 0.14
C LYS A 30 -43.06 -18.49 -0.65
N TYR A 31 -42.55 -17.36 -1.14
CA TYR A 31 -41.13 -17.01 -1.37
C TYR A 31 -40.22 -17.99 -2.16
N PRO A 32 -40.54 -18.46 -3.38
CA PRO A 32 -39.50 -19.02 -4.23
C PRO A 32 -38.59 -17.92 -4.82
N LEU A 33 -39.16 -16.77 -5.20
CA LEU A 33 -38.46 -15.74 -5.96
C LEU A 33 -37.33 -15.04 -5.16
N SER A 34 -37.56 -14.76 -3.87
CA SER A 34 -36.55 -14.12 -3.01
C SER A 34 -35.33 -15.02 -2.77
N TRP A 35 -35.55 -16.34 -2.70
CA TRP A 35 -34.45 -17.30 -2.58
C TRP A 35 -33.61 -17.36 -3.85
N PHE A 36 -34.24 -17.36 -5.03
CA PHE A 36 -33.51 -17.30 -6.30
C PHE A 36 -32.69 -16.02 -6.45
N ILE A 37 -33.19 -14.87 -6.00
CA ILE A 37 -32.42 -13.61 -5.98
C ILE A 37 -31.22 -13.70 -5.04
N GLY A 38 -31.40 -14.29 -3.85
CA GLY A 38 -30.31 -14.51 -2.90
C GLY A 38 -29.21 -15.42 -3.45
N VAL A 39 -29.60 -16.52 -4.11
CA VAL A 39 -28.66 -17.43 -4.76
C VAL A 39 -27.92 -16.73 -5.91
N TYR A 40 -28.63 -15.96 -6.73
CA TYR A 40 -28.02 -15.20 -7.82
C TYR A 40 -27.02 -14.15 -7.32
N LEU A 41 -27.36 -13.39 -6.28
CA LEU A 41 -26.43 -12.42 -5.70
C LEU A 41 -25.21 -13.10 -5.07
N ALA A 42 -25.40 -14.24 -4.40
CA ALA A 42 -24.30 -15.01 -3.82
C ALA A 42 -23.35 -15.57 -4.89
N THR A 43 -23.87 -16.06 -6.03
CA THR A 43 -23.03 -16.56 -7.13
C THR A 43 -22.28 -15.44 -7.83
N VAL A 44 -22.91 -14.27 -8.03
CA VAL A 44 -22.24 -13.09 -8.58
C VAL A 44 -21.13 -12.61 -7.63
N PHE A 45 -21.39 -12.56 -6.32
CA PHE A 45 -20.37 -12.18 -5.33
C PHE A 45 -19.21 -13.18 -5.28
N LEU A 46 -19.50 -14.49 -5.32
CA LEU A 46 -18.47 -15.53 -5.33
C LEU A 46 -17.63 -15.44 -6.60
N ALA A 47 -18.26 -15.25 -7.77
CA ALA A 47 -17.54 -15.08 -9.03
C ALA A 47 -16.65 -13.82 -9.03
N ALA A 48 -17.17 -12.69 -8.54
CA ALA A 48 -16.38 -11.47 -8.40
C ALA A 48 -15.20 -11.65 -7.42
N PHE A 49 -15.43 -12.32 -6.28
CA PHE A 49 -14.38 -12.62 -5.32
C PHE A 49 -13.31 -13.56 -5.89
N LEU A 50 -13.69 -14.56 -6.68
CA LEU A 50 -12.75 -15.45 -7.38
C LEU A 50 -11.93 -14.69 -8.43
N ILE A 51 -12.54 -13.77 -9.18
CA ILE A 51 -11.83 -12.93 -10.16
C ILE A 51 -10.83 -12.01 -9.45
N VAL A 52 -11.24 -11.31 -8.38
CA VAL A 52 -10.37 -10.40 -7.60
C VAL A 52 -9.26 -11.16 -6.87
N SER A 53 -9.57 -12.33 -6.31
CA SER A 53 -8.57 -13.18 -5.64
C SER A 53 -7.56 -13.79 -6.62
N ASN A 54 -7.96 -14.08 -7.87
CA ASN A 54 -7.00 -14.46 -8.91
C ASN A 54 -6.14 -13.27 -9.36
N SER A 55 -6.71 -12.07 -9.47
CA SER A 55 -5.95 -10.86 -9.81
C SER A 55 -4.93 -10.49 -8.74
N SER A 56 -5.24 -10.71 -7.45
CA SER A 56 -4.31 -10.45 -6.35
C SER A 56 -3.15 -11.45 -6.27
N LYS A 57 -3.25 -12.63 -6.92
CA LYS A 57 -2.12 -13.55 -7.09
C LYS A 57 -1.12 -13.12 -8.18
N ILE A 58 -1.44 -12.10 -8.97
CA ILE A 58 -0.52 -11.47 -9.94
C ILE A 58 0.10 -10.18 -9.36
N SER A 59 -0.15 -9.86 -8.08
CA SER A 59 0.46 -8.69 -7.42
C SER A 59 1.67 -9.09 -6.58
N GLY A 60 2.68 -9.62 -7.26
CA GLY A 60 4.03 -9.84 -6.73
C GLY A 60 5.12 -9.22 -7.59
N GLN A 61 4.77 -8.52 -8.67
CA GLN A 61 5.73 -7.84 -9.53
C GLN A 61 5.33 -6.38 -9.64
N CYS A 62 6.27 -5.48 -9.30
CA CYS A 62 6.14 -4.05 -9.57
C CYS A 62 5.79 -3.86 -11.04
N GLN A 63 4.55 -3.50 -11.33
CA GLN A 63 4.17 -3.01 -12.65
C GLN A 63 4.82 -1.64 -12.80
N THR A 64 5.93 -1.58 -13.54
CA THR A 64 6.40 -0.32 -14.10
C THR A 64 5.27 0.25 -14.97
N PRO A 65 4.95 1.55 -14.89
CA PRO A 65 3.93 2.14 -15.74
C PRO A 65 4.29 1.85 -17.21
N SER A 66 3.32 1.28 -17.92
CA SER A 66 3.42 0.96 -19.33
C SER A 66 3.40 2.25 -20.15
N GLU A 67 4.49 3.00 -20.11
CA GLU A 67 4.77 4.08 -21.05
C GLU A 67 5.91 3.65 -21.96
N MET A 68 5.51 3.21 -23.17
CA MET A 68 6.23 3.36 -24.44
C MET A 68 7.77 3.36 -24.38
N TYR A 69 8.37 2.20 -24.13
CA TYR A 69 9.79 1.97 -24.44
C TYR A 69 9.88 1.46 -25.89
N LEU A 70 10.34 2.32 -26.81
CA LEU A 70 11.04 1.80 -27.99
C LEU A 70 12.20 0.93 -27.48
N PRO A 71 12.49 -0.24 -28.10
CA PRO A 71 13.71 -0.97 -27.78
C PRO A 71 14.87 -0.12 -28.29
N VAL A 72 15.38 0.79 -27.45
CA VAL A 72 16.69 1.39 -27.65
C VAL A 72 17.68 0.24 -27.43
N ILE A 73 18.05 -0.42 -28.53
CA ILE A 73 19.12 -1.40 -28.54
C ILE A 73 20.41 -0.61 -28.39
N ILE A 74 20.82 -0.35 -27.16
CA ILE A 74 22.13 0.21 -26.85
C ILE A 74 23.13 -0.93 -27.02
N PRO A 75 24.02 -0.90 -28.02
CA PRO A 75 25.03 -1.95 -28.15
C PRO A 75 25.88 -1.95 -26.87
N ARG A 76 25.85 -3.06 -26.14
CA ARG A 76 26.67 -3.24 -24.95
C ARG A 76 28.10 -3.50 -25.40
N ILE A 77 28.90 -2.44 -25.46
CA ILE A 77 30.34 -2.53 -25.72
C ILE A 77 31.01 -2.81 -24.36
N PRO A 78 31.54 -4.02 -24.12
CA PRO A 78 32.28 -4.30 -22.90
C PRO A 78 33.62 -3.56 -22.95
N THR A 79 33.67 -2.37 -22.33
CA THR A 79 34.93 -1.68 -22.10
C THR A 79 35.54 -2.19 -20.80
N ARG A 80 36.81 -2.62 -20.87
CA ARG A 80 37.57 -2.92 -19.65
C ARG A 80 37.85 -1.58 -18.97
N PHE A 81 37.49 -1.48 -17.69
CA PHE A 81 37.90 -0.34 -16.89
C PHE A 81 39.41 -0.41 -16.68
N HIS A 82 40.15 0.51 -17.30
CA HIS A 82 41.60 0.62 -17.18
C HIS A 82 42.04 1.62 -16.10
N GLY A 83 41.07 2.29 -15.44
CA GLY A 83 41.37 3.24 -14.38
C GLY A 83 41.79 2.51 -13.10
N SER A 84 43.00 2.77 -12.62
CA SER A 84 43.31 2.58 -11.20
C SER A 84 43.02 3.89 -10.47
N PRO A 85 42.41 3.88 -9.29
CA PRO A 85 42.21 5.12 -8.53
C PRO A 85 43.59 5.71 -8.22
N HIS A 86 43.86 6.88 -8.79
CA HIS A 86 45.09 7.61 -8.54
C HIS A 86 44.88 8.50 -7.32
N PHE A 87 45.86 8.52 -6.42
CA PHE A 87 45.83 9.33 -5.21
C PHE A 87 47.04 10.25 -5.20
N GLU A 88 46.83 11.48 -4.78
CA GLU A 88 47.90 12.43 -4.51
C GLU A 88 48.73 11.99 -3.29
N ALA A 89 49.93 12.57 -3.11
CA ALA A 89 50.80 12.25 -1.98
C ALA A 89 50.17 12.60 -0.61
N ASN A 90 49.16 13.48 -0.58
CA ASN A 90 48.38 13.84 0.61
C ASN A 90 47.27 12.82 0.93
N GLY A 91 47.11 11.76 0.13
CA GLY A 91 46.07 10.73 0.29
C GLY A 91 44.69 11.09 -0.26
N THR A 92 44.53 12.25 -0.90
CA THR A 92 43.27 12.59 -1.57
C THR A 92 43.20 11.91 -2.95
N ALA A 93 41.99 11.53 -3.37
CA ALA A 93 41.79 11.01 -4.72
C ALA A 93 42.10 12.11 -5.73
N TRP A 94 43.04 11.82 -6.64
CA TRP A 94 43.41 12.70 -7.73
C TRP A 94 42.21 12.90 -8.67
N ARG A 95 42.00 14.15 -9.08
CA ARG A 95 40.89 14.55 -9.94
C ARG A 95 41.39 15.54 -10.97
N GLU A 96 40.98 15.35 -12.22
CA GLU A 96 41.14 16.39 -13.24
C GLU A 96 40.26 17.58 -12.85
N ALA A 97 40.81 18.79 -12.97
CA ALA A 97 40.02 19.99 -12.79
C ALA A 97 38.95 20.04 -13.89
N VAL A 98 37.69 20.25 -13.50
CA VAL A 98 36.59 20.36 -14.46
C VAL A 98 36.70 21.71 -15.15
N GLU A 99 37.12 21.69 -16.41
CA GLU A 99 37.16 22.89 -17.25
C GLU A 99 35.74 23.16 -17.81
N PRO A 100 35.08 24.27 -17.42
CA PRO A 100 33.68 24.52 -17.81
C PRO A 100 33.48 24.70 -19.33
N SER A 101 34.57 25.01 -20.06
CA SER A 101 34.59 25.16 -21.51
C SER A 101 34.90 23.87 -22.29
N ALA A 102 35.18 22.76 -21.61
CA ALA A 102 35.49 21.49 -22.27
C ALA A 102 34.25 20.87 -22.94
N GLU A 103 34.46 19.96 -23.89
CA GLU A 103 33.36 19.20 -24.47
C GLU A 103 32.78 18.22 -23.46
N TRP A 104 31.50 17.87 -23.61
CA TRP A 104 30.89 16.82 -22.79
C TRP A 104 31.63 15.48 -23.04
N PRO A 105 31.97 14.68 -22.01
CA PRO A 105 31.54 14.74 -20.62
C PRO A 105 32.50 15.49 -19.67
N GLU A 106 33.66 15.95 -20.14
CA GLU A 106 34.72 16.54 -19.32
C GLU A 106 34.32 17.87 -18.66
N SER A 107 33.34 18.60 -19.25
CA SER A 107 32.79 19.82 -18.66
C SER A 107 31.78 19.60 -17.53
N LYS A 108 31.45 18.35 -17.18
CA LYS A 108 30.49 18.06 -16.10
C LYS A 108 31.20 17.67 -14.82
N ALA A 109 30.98 18.48 -13.77
CA ALA A 109 31.27 18.08 -12.41
C ALA A 109 30.26 17.01 -11.96
N TYR A 110 30.72 15.77 -11.85
CA TYR A 110 29.93 14.66 -11.32
C TYR A 110 29.90 14.61 -9.78
N PHE A 111 30.75 15.39 -9.14
CA PHE A 111 30.87 15.46 -7.70
C PHE A 111 30.43 16.84 -7.23
N GLY A 112 29.52 16.88 -6.24
CA GLY A 112 29.19 18.12 -5.54
C GLY A 112 30.27 18.47 -4.51
N ASP A 113 30.13 19.64 -3.88
CA ASP A 113 31.02 20.06 -2.79
C ASP A 113 31.02 19.01 -1.68
N SER A 114 32.19 18.47 -1.36
CA SER A 114 32.38 17.65 -0.16
C SER A 114 32.25 18.55 1.07
N GLY A 115 31.02 18.73 1.53
CA GLY A 115 30.69 19.60 2.65
C GLY A 115 30.00 18.83 3.77
N THR A 116 30.13 19.35 4.99
CA THR A 116 29.49 18.81 6.20
C THR A 116 27.98 18.60 6.03
N LYS A 117 27.33 19.43 5.21
CA LYS A 117 25.90 19.30 4.87
C LYS A 117 25.57 17.97 4.18
N ILE A 118 26.46 17.44 3.34
CA ILE A 118 26.26 16.15 2.68
C ILE A 118 26.38 15.03 3.72
N ASP A 119 27.38 15.09 4.59
CA ASP A 119 27.56 14.11 5.66
C ASP A 119 26.38 14.12 6.64
N ASP A 120 25.88 15.29 7.01
CA ASP A 120 24.69 15.44 7.85
C ASP A 120 23.43 14.90 7.17
N ALA A 121 23.27 15.14 5.87
CA ALA A 121 22.15 14.60 5.10
C ALA A 121 22.22 13.08 5.00
N TRP A 122 23.41 12.51 4.74
CA TRP A 122 23.62 11.07 4.77
C TRP A 122 23.30 10.49 6.13
N ASN A 123 23.85 11.07 7.20
CA ASN A 123 23.56 10.67 8.57
C ASN A 123 22.06 10.73 8.86
N HIS A 124 21.35 11.77 8.43
CA HIS A 124 19.91 11.87 8.61
C HIS A 124 19.13 10.77 7.88
N LEU A 125 19.53 10.42 6.65
CA LEU A 125 18.86 9.40 5.84
C LEU A 125 19.14 7.97 6.33
N ILE A 126 20.33 7.70 6.85
CA ILE A 126 20.74 6.36 7.30
C ILE A 126 20.38 6.10 8.76
N ARG A 127 20.34 7.14 9.61
CA ARG A 127 20.01 7.02 11.04
C ARG A 127 18.73 6.22 11.33
N PRO A 128 17.60 6.40 10.62
CA PRO A 128 16.40 5.59 10.88
C PRO A 128 16.53 4.13 10.44
N ARG A 129 17.57 3.76 9.70
CA ARG A 129 17.83 2.36 9.30
C ARG A 129 18.58 1.58 10.36
N TYR A 130 19.18 2.29 11.32
CA TYR A 130 19.87 1.66 12.44
C TYR A 130 18.93 1.53 13.64
N PHE A 131 19.03 0.40 14.32
CA PHE A 131 18.27 0.12 15.54
C PHE A 131 19.23 -0.34 16.65
N SER A 132 18.87 -0.05 17.90
CA SER A 132 19.69 -0.44 19.04
C SER A 132 19.33 -1.88 19.46
N VAL A 133 20.35 -2.73 19.56
CA VAL A 133 20.25 -4.11 20.04
C VAL A 133 20.83 -4.25 21.45
N SER A 134 20.42 -5.32 22.13
CA SER A 134 20.92 -5.64 23.46
C SER A 134 22.38 -6.09 23.44
N GLU A 135 23.09 -5.99 24.57
CA GLU A 135 24.49 -6.43 24.66
C GLU A 135 24.68 -7.92 24.31
N ASN A 136 23.74 -8.78 24.71
CA ASN A 136 23.84 -10.21 24.42
C ASN A 136 23.70 -10.48 22.92
N GLU A 137 22.76 -9.80 22.26
CA GLU A 137 22.55 -9.91 20.82
C GLU A 137 23.75 -9.34 20.04
N ALA A 138 24.33 -8.24 20.51
CA ALA A 138 25.54 -7.63 19.97
C ALA A 138 26.76 -8.57 20.09
N LYS A 139 26.95 -9.19 21.26
CA LYS A 139 28.01 -10.20 21.48
C LYS A 139 27.83 -11.42 20.60
N GLN A 140 26.59 -11.85 20.38
CA GLN A 140 26.30 -12.98 19.50
C GLN A 140 26.57 -12.66 18.03
N ALA A 141 26.25 -11.44 17.59
CA ALA A 141 26.43 -11.02 16.19
C ALA A 141 27.89 -10.64 15.86
N TRP A 142 28.57 -9.92 16.76
CA TRP A 142 29.87 -9.30 16.49
C TRP A 142 31.02 -9.83 17.36
N GLY A 143 30.75 -10.75 18.28
CA GLY A 143 31.79 -11.33 19.14
C GLY A 143 32.45 -10.29 20.05
N ALA A 144 33.77 -10.35 20.20
CA ALA A 144 34.53 -9.44 21.07
C ALA A 144 34.54 -7.97 20.59
N GLU A 145 34.18 -7.73 19.33
CA GLU A 145 34.23 -6.40 18.71
C GLU A 145 32.95 -5.57 18.96
N TYR A 146 31.96 -6.14 19.65
CA TYR A 146 30.67 -5.50 19.91
C TYR A 146 30.81 -4.12 20.58
N THR A 147 31.84 -3.92 21.41
CA THR A 147 32.08 -2.66 22.13
C THR A 147 32.29 -1.45 21.22
N LYS A 148 32.68 -1.67 19.96
CA LYS A 148 32.88 -0.59 18.97
C LYS A 148 31.58 0.03 18.49
N TYR A 149 30.45 -0.66 18.65
CA TYR A 149 29.15 -0.23 18.12
C TYR A 149 28.22 0.29 19.22
N ARG A 150 28.77 0.76 20.34
CA ARG A 150 27.94 1.23 21.46
C ARG A 150 27.15 2.47 21.06
N ASP A 151 25.84 2.39 21.26
CA ASP A 151 24.91 3.47 20.95
C ASP A 151 24.91 4.52 22.08
N PRO A 152 25.33 5.77 21.82
CA PRO A 152 25.41 6.81 22.84
C PRO A 152 24.04 7.37 23.25
N LEU A 153 22.98 7.15 22.45
CA LEU A 153 21.64 7.71 22.70
C LEU A 153 20.77 6.77 23.52
N PHE A 154 20.77 5.49 23.15
CA PHE A 154 19.86 4.49 23.73
C PHE A 154 20.56 3.52 24.69
N GLY A 155 21.88 3.61 24.82
CA GLY A 155 22.68 2.78 25.75
C GLY A 155 22.84 1.32 25.34
N GLY A 156 22.26 0.90 24.20
CA GLY A 156 22.46 -0.40 23.56
C GLY A 156 23.63 -0.40 22.58
N TYR A 157 23.53 -1.23 21.55
CA TYR A 157 24.52 -1.30 20.47
C TYR A 157 23.84 -1.08 19.11
N THR A 158 24.42 -0.26 18.25
CA THR A 158 23.83 0.11 16.95
C THR A 158 24.01 -1.02 15.94
N ALA A 159 22.91 -1.61 15.49
CA ALA A 159 22.85 -2.57 14.39
C ALA A 159 22.16 -1.94 13.18
N GLY A 160 22.53 -2.38 11.98
CA GLY A 160 21.85 -2.02 10.73
C GLY A 160 21.56 -3.27 9.91
N TYR A 161 20.44 -3.27 9.20
CA TYR A 161 20.11 -4.30 8.23
C TYR A 161 20.66 -3.87 6.86
N ILE A 162 21.44 -4.74 6.20
CA ILE A 162 21.95 -4.56 4.83
C ILE A 162 21.09 -5.38 3.87
#